data_AF-A0A1A7C572-F1
#
_entry.id   AF-A0A1A7C572-F1
#
_cell.length_a   1.000
_cell.length_b   1.000
_cell.length_c   1.000
_cell.angle_alpha   90.00
_cell.angle_beta   90.00
_cell.angle_gamma   90.00
#
_symmetry.space_group_name_H-M   'P 1'
#
loop_
_entity.id
_entity.type
_entity.pdbx_description
1 polymer ?
#
loop_
_entity_poly.entity_id
_entity_poly.type
_entity_poly.pdbx_seq_one_letter_code
_entity_poly.pdbx_strand_id
1 'polypeptide(L)'
;MLLAACSPYTEPPEGPYAGVLKRGESVTEATPAGPFTALSIMYRQGGGFLTSTQIASMRLLYRDRVLIKQAEDLTRWDGLEPPVYFAEVFENYDRVLQIAYERDGKAVVENLPLAVQYRATKAYPHGFPMAPGLLYFPGDMRPGFLLRALPVKTTVVPQTLADQYNLYANTLAAISPDGAAFALVDSHEAPSMVMVVDADGGRRDAIALPRTYLPEALDEHVNPYVRIWEWARTTLAWYKNGAGKWEVRPVAAAGAPANAVEELFLDDRTGYTQCFAASNARCLPAWRRANAAQLQQTFGKDYAPPFAYVPPAAARAFGANVSLLLLSAQGGGGTGAAYSAYVDGAQEAVVAQLAARLESRHIAFVRADQCPRRTDYRGRCEALLAEKLGHTESVGRELEQLIMSMEEQPGVLFVLPTMAVAVRPRPEGGSIIQTMLRADFSRKD
;
A
#
# COMPACT_ATOMS: atom_id res chain seq x y z
N MET A 1 -68.14 14.46 -16.57
CA MET A 1 -66.96 13.93 -15.85
C MET A 1 -66.31 12.86 -16.71
N LEU A 2 -65.20 13.18 -17.35
CA LEU A 2 -64.28 12.22 -17.99
C LEU A 2 -62.89 12.83 -17.83
N LEU A 3 -62.23 12.49 -16.71
CA LEU A 3 -60.84 12.79 -16.44
C LEU A 3 -60.00 11.93 -17.39
N ALA A 4 -59.63 12.48 -18.55
CA ALA A 4 -58.54 11.93 -19.34
C ALA A 4 -57.26 12.16 -18.52
N ALA A 5 -56.71 11.08 -17.97
CA ALA A 5 -55.38 11.10 -17.39
C ALA A 5 -54.39 11.49 -18.49
N CYS A 6 -53.90 12.72 -18.45
CA CYS A 6 -52.77 13.18 -19.26
C CYS A 6 -51.53 12.38 -18.83
N SER A 7 -51.31 11.23 -19.46
CA SER A 7 -49.98 10.61 -19.46
C SER A 7 -49.03 11.60 -20.14
N PRO A 8 -47.86 11.91 -19.54
CA PRO A 8 -46.96 12.90 -20.13
C PRO A 8 -46.58 12.47 -21.55
N TYR A 9 -46.83 13.35 -22.52
CA TYR A 9 -46.48 13.12 -23.93
C TYR A 9 -44.95 13.02 -24.04
N THR A 10 -44.46 11.88 -24.52
CA THR A 10 -43.05 11.66 -24.88
C THR A 10 -42.95 11.52 -26.39
N GLU A 11 -42.16 12.39 -27.01
CA GLU A 11 -41.95 12.41 -28.46
C GLU A 11 -41.39 11.06 -28.96
N PRO A 12 -41.78 10.61 -30.16
CA PRO A 12 -41.14 9.46 -30.79
C PRO A 12 -39.66 9.77 -31.06
N PRO A 13 -38.77 8.77 -30.99
CA PRO A 13 -37.37 8.98 -31.31
C PRO A 13 -37.19 9.22 -32.82
N GLU A 14 -36.27 10.10 -33.18
CA GLU A 14 -35.98 10.49 -34.56
C GLU A 14 -34.48 10.34 -34.89
N GLY A 15 -34.14 10.39 -36.18
CA GLY A 15 -32.76 10.35 -36.66
C GLY A 15 -32.20 8.93 -36.91
N PRO A 16 -30.89 8.81 -37.24
CA PRO A 16 -30.27 7.56 -37.69
C PRO A 16 -30.26 6.46 -36.62
N TYR A 17 -30.37 6.82 -35.35
CA TYR A 17 -30.37 5.89 -34.23
C TYR A 17 -31.78 5.63 -33.66
N ALA A 18 -32.86 6.09 -34.30
CA ALA A 18 -34.23 5.94 -33.79
C ALA A 18 -34.59 4.49 -33.43
N GLY A 19 -34.07 3.50 -34.18
CA GLY A 19 -34.30 2.08 -33.93
C GLY A 19 -33.71 1.53 -32.63
N VAL A 20 -32.80 2.26 -31.99
CA VAL A 20 -32.16 1.87 -30.72
C VAL A 20 -32.50 2.80 -29.56
N LEU A 21 -33.39 3.78 -29.76
CA LEU A 21 -33.85 4.75 -28.77
C LEU A 21 -35.24 4.40 -28.22
N LYS A 22 -35.51 4.83 -26.99
CA LYS A 22 -36.88 4.82 -26.43
C LYS A 22 -37.60 6.13 -26.75
N ARG A 23 -38.92 6.16 -26.60
CA ARG A 23 -39.70 7.41 -26.66
C ARG A 23 -39.21 8.41 -25.61
N GLY A 24 -39.08 9.66 -26.00
CA GLY A 24 -38.52 10.73 -25.18
C GLY A 24 -36.98 10.74 -25.13
N GLU A 25 -36.28 9.76 -25.70
CA GLU A 25 -34.82 9.79 -25.86
C GLU A 25 -34.44 10.44 -27.19
N SER A 26 -33.43 11.30 -27.18
CA SER A 26 -32.77 11.81 -28.38
C SER A 26 -31.25 11.73 -28.22
N VAL A 27 -30.56 11.53 -29.34
CA VAL A 27 -29.08 11.54 -29.36
C VAL A 27 -28.61 12.97 -29.44
N THR A 28 -27.79 13.39 -28.48
CA THR A 28 -27.13 14.71 -28.50
C THR A 28 -25.75 14.62 -29.15
N GLU A 29 -25.09 13.48 -29.06
CA GLU A 29 -23.77 13.23 -29.65
C GLU A 29 -23.60 11.76 -29.99
N ALA A 30 -22.89 11.47 -31.09
CA ALA A 30 -22.52 10.12 -31.50
C ALA A 30 -21.04 10.07 -31.90
N THR A 31 -20.27 9.20 -31.25
CA THR A 31 -18.83 9.05 -31.43
C THR A 31 -18.51 7.64 -31.93
N PRO A 32 -18.38 7.44 -33.26
CA PRO A 32 -18.03 6.14 -33.83
C PRO A 32 -16.54 5.81 -33.63
N ALA A 33 -16.24 4.55 -33.34
CA ALA A 33 -14.89 4.01 -33.26
C ALA A 33 -14.87 2.53 -33.68
N GLY A 34 -14.37 2.27 -34.90
CA GLY A 34 -14.39 0.92 -35.47
C GLY A 34 -15.81 0.34 -35.49
N PRO A 35 -16.04 -0.85 -34.90
CA PRO A 35 -17.36 -1.45 -34.84
C PRO A 35 -18.23 -0.92 -33.69
N PHE A 36 -17.73 0.02 -32.87
CA PHE A 36 -18.48 0.60 -31.75
C PHE A 36 -18.98 2.01 -32.07
N THR A 37 -20.09 2.40 -31.45
CA THR A 37 -20.58 3.78 -31.46
C THR A 37 -21.04 4.15 -30.05
N ALA A 38 -20.39 5.13 -29.44
CA ALA A 38 -20.83 5.72 -28.18
C ALA A 38 -21.86 6.82 -28.45
N LEU A 39 -23.00 6.78 -27.77
CA LEU A 39 -24.08 7.75 -27.90
C LEU A 39 -24.29 8.48 -26.58
N SER A 40 -24.30 9.81 -26.62
CA SER A 40 -24.83 10.65 -25.55
C SER A 40 -26.33 10.84 -25.78
N ILE A 41 -27.15 10.46 -24.79
CA ILE A 41 -28.61 10.44 -24.88
C ILE A 41 -29.20 11.38 -23.86
N MET A 42 -30.11 12.23 -24.33
CA MET A 42 -30.96 13.06 -23.48
C MET A 42 -32.36 12.43 -23.44
N TYR A 43 -32.82 12.08 -22.25
CA TYR A 43 -34.22 11.72 -22.01
C TYR A 43 -35.01 12.94 -21.54
N ARG A 44 -36.13 13.21 -22.19
CA ARG A 44 -37.09 14.25 -21.79
C ARG A 44 -38.48 13.64 -21.60
N GLN A 45 -39.09 13.93 -20.46
CA GLN A 45 -40.48 13.58 -20.16
C GLN A 45 -41.22 14.80 -19.62
N GLY A 46 -42.41 15.08 -20.16
CA GLY A 46 -43.32 16.12 -19.65
C GLY A 46 -43.59 17.28 -20.61
N GLY A 47 -44.82 17.81 -20.55
CA GLY A 47 -45.27 18.98 -21.29
C GLY A 47 -45.65 20.11 -20.32
N GLY A 48 -44.66 20.94 -19.96
CA GLY A 48 -44.85 22.12 -19.11
C GLY A 48 -43.62 22.42 -18.23
N PHE A 49 -43.35 23.70 -17.99
CA PHE A 49 -42.14 24.25 -17.34
C PHE A 49 -41.86 23.71 -15.91
N LEU A 50 -42.83 23.04 -15.27
CA LEU A 50 -42.77 22.59 -13.87
C LEU A 50 -42.70 21.05 -13.71
N THR A 51 -42.80 20.26 -14.78
CA THR A 51 -42.83 18.78 -14.71
C THR A 51 -41.84 18.09 -15.65
N SER A 52 -40.90 18.84 -16.24
CA SER A 52 -39.92 18.26 -17.16
C SER A 52 -38.81 17.54 -16.40
N THR A 53 -38.70 16.22 -16.55
CA THR A 53 -37.50 15.48 -16.14
C THR A 53 -36.54 15.43 -17.31
N GLN A 54 -35.29 15.85 -17.08
CA GLN A 54 -34.19 15.73 -18.03
C GLN A 54 -33.12 14.82 -17.42
N ILE A 55 -32.80 13.73 -18.12
CA ILE A 55 -31.78 12.77 -17.67
C ILE A 55 -30.80 12.59 -18.83
N ALA A 56 -29.54 12.91 -18.59
CA ALA A 56 -28.45 12.57 -19.49
C ALA A 56 -27.96 11.15 -19.18
N SER A 57 -27.64 10.39 -20.21
CA SER A 57 -27.03 9.06 -20.07
C SER A 57 -26.22 8.72 -21.31
N MET A 58 -25.39 7.69 -21.21
CA MET A 58 -24.61 7.17 -22.34
C MET A 58 -25.07 5.77 -22.73
N ARG A 59 -24.94 5.43 -24.02
CA ARG A 59 -25.27 4.13 -24.59
C ARG A 59 -24.15 3.69 -25.52
N LEU A 60 -23.72 2.43 -25.42
CA LEU A 60 -22.73 1.87 -26.33
C LEU A 60 -23.41 0.92 -27.31
N LEU A 61 -23.15 1.12 -28.60
CA LEU A 61 -23.55 0.21 -29.66
C LEU A 61 -22.35 -0.60 -30.15
N TYR A 62 -22.64 -1.81 -30.61
CA TYR A 62 -21.74 -2.58 -31.46
C TYR A 62 -22.42 -2.85 -32.80
N ARG A 63 -21.89 -2.23 -33.86
CA ARG A 63 -22.54 -2.04 -35.16
C ARG A 63 -23.86 -1.32 -34.94
N ASP A 64 -24.98 -2.03 -35.05
CA ASP A 64 -26.32 -1.47 -34.86
C ASP A 64 -27.07 -2.07 -33.66
N ARG A 65 -26.36 -2.82 -32.80
CA ARG A 65 -26.95 -3.47 -31.62
C ARG A 65 -26.56 -2.75 -30.34
N VAL A 66 -27.54 -2.53 -29.47
CA VAL A 66 -27.31 -1.98 -28.14
C VAL A 66 -26.50 -2.99 -27.32
N LEU A 67 -25.30 -2.58 -26.90
CA LEU A 67 -24.42 -3.37 -26.07
C LEU A 67 -24.53 -2.97 -24.60
N ILE A 68 -24.48 -1.66 -24.32
CA ILE A 68 -24.74 -1.08 -22.99
C ILE A 68 -25.89 -0.11 -23.13
N LYS A 69 -27.00 -0.39 -22.43
CA LYS A 69 -28.26 0.34 -22.59
C LYS A 69 -28.25 1.75 -21.97
N GLN A 70 -27.63 1.88 -20.81
CA GLN A 70 -27.59 3.11 -20.04
C GLN A 70 -26.37 3.05 -19.10
N ALA A 71 -25.48 4.02 -19.24
CA ALA A 71 -24.34 4.25 -18.36
C ALA A 71 -24.34 5.72 -17.91
N GLU A 72 -23.83 5.98 -16.71
CA GLU A 72 -23.57 7.35 -16.23
C GLU A 72 -22.34 7.95 -16.90
N ASP A 73 -21.29 7.14 -17.04
CA ASP A 73 -20.07 7.46 -17.77
C ASP A 73 -19.74 6.34 -18.77
N LEU A 74 -19.23 6.73 -19.93
CA LEU A 74 -18.75 5.82 -20.97
C LEU A 74 -17.46 6.38 -21.57
N THR A 75 -16.34 5.85 -21.10
CA THR A 75 -15.01 6.33 -21.46
C THR A 75 -14.29 5.31 -22.34
N ARG A 76 -13.73 5.75 -23.47
CA ARG A 76 -12.87 4.90 -24.30
C ARG A 76 -11.50 4.77 -23.66
N TRP A 77 -10.95 3.56 -23.63
CA TRP A 77 -9.55 3.35 -23.28
C TRP A 77 -8.65 3.77 -24.47
N ASP A 78 -7.99 4.91 -24.31
CA ASP A 78 -7.20 5.50 -25.38
C ASP A 78 -5.99 4.67 -25.83
N GLY A 79 -5.66 4.80 -27.11
CA GLY A 79 -4.49 4.18 -27.73
C GLY A 79 -4.63 2.69 -28.06
N LEU A 80 -5.84 2.12 -27.98
CA LEU A 80 -6.10 0.71 -28.27
C LEU A 80 -6.89 0.52 -29.58
N GLU A 81 -6.43 -0.43 -30.39
CA GLU A 81 -7.15 -0.97 -31.53
C GLU A 81 -7.17 -2.51 -31.46
N PRO A 82 -8.35 -3.17 -31.50
CA PRO A 82 -9.69 -2.59 -31.56
C PRO A 82 -10.08 -1.79 -30.29
N PRO A 83 -11.08 -0.89 -30.39
CA PRO A 83 -11.50 -0.05 -29.27
C PRO A 83 -11.99 -0.85 -28.06
N VAL A 84 -11.70 -0.32 -26.88
CA VAL A 84 -12.15 -0.84 -25.58
C VAL A 84 -12.83 0.31 -24.83
N TYR A 85 -13.95 0.04 -24.17
CA TYR A 85 -14.72 1.03 -23.42
C TYR A 85 -14.90 0.61 -21.97
N PHE A 86 -14.76 1.56 -21.06
CA PHE A 86 -15.21 1.48 -19.68
C PHE A 86 -16.60 2.09 -19.58
N ALA A 87 -17.50 1.43 -18.86
CA ALA A 87 -18.85 1.91 -18.66
C ALA A 87 -19.27 1.79 -17.21
N GLU A 88 -19.72 2.89 -16.62
CA GLU A 88 -20.26 2.92 -15.28
C GLU A 88 -21.77 2.77 -15.33
N VAL A 89 -22.26 1.64 -14.87
CA VAL A 89 -23.67 1.28 -14.93
C VAL A 89 -24.25 1.11 -13.53
N PHE A 90 -25.55 1.34 -13.38
CA PHE A 90 -26.28 1.02 -12.16
C PHE A 90 -27.01 -0.31 -12.35
N GLU A 91 -26.60 -1.33 -11.61
CA GLU A 91 -27.24 -2.64 -11.58
C GLU A 91 -27.70 -2.94 -10.15
N ASN A 92 -29.00 -3.22 -9.95
CA ASN A 92 -29.57 -3.56 -8.64
C ASN A 92 -29.22 -2.57 -7.50
N TYR A 93 -29.22 -1.27 -7.81
CA TYR A 93 -28.86 -0.16 -6.91
C TYR A 93 -27.35 -0.03 -6.59
N ASP A 94 -26.50 -0.88 -7.17
CA ASP A 94 -25.05 -0.80 -7.06
C ASP A 94 -24.42 -0.21 -8.33
N ARG A 95 -23.40 0.63 -8.16
CA ARG A 95 -22.56 1.10 -9.28
C ARG A 95 -21.58 0.00 -9.65
N VAL A 96 -21.60 -0.42 -10.92
CA VAL A 96 -20.75 -1.47 -11.47
C VAL A 96 -19.93 -0.88 -12.61
N LEU A 97 -18.62 -1.17 -12.64
CA LEU A 97 -17.79 -0.86 -13.80
C LEU A 97 -17.74 -2.06 -14.74
N GLN A 98 -18.16 -1.82 -15.98
CA GLN A 98 -18.09 -2.78 -17.07
C GLN A 98 -16.97 -2.42 -18.03
N ILE A 99 -16.41 -3.44 -18.68
CA ILE A 99 -15.53 -3.28 -19.83
C ILE A 99 -16.20 -3.89 -21.06
N ALA A 100 -16.23 -3.14 -22.16
CA ALA A 100 -16.76 -3.58 -23.44
C ALA A 100 -15.65 -3.57 -24.50
N TYR A 101 -15.48 -4.69 -25.21
CA TYR A 101 -14.42 -4.87 -26.21
C TYR A 101 -14.81 -5.90 -27.27
N GLU A 102 -14.06 -5.98 -28.36
CA GLU A 102 -14.24 -7.01 -29.39
C GLU A 102 -13.29 -8.20 -29.15
N ARG A 103 -13.83 -9.42 -29.22
CA ARG A 103 -13.07 -10.68 -29.26
C ARG A 103 -13.62 -11.56 -30.38
N ASP A 104 -12.75 -11.97 -31.30
CA ASP A 104 -13.10 -12.83 -32.44
C ASP A 104 -14.30 -12.33 -33.25
N GLY A 105 -14.35 -11.01 -33.52
CA GLY A 105 -15.42 -10.37 -34.30
C GLY A 105 -16.78 -10.25 -33.59
N LYS A 106 -16.81 -10.44 -32.26
CA LYS A 106 -17.99 -10.31 -31.40
C LYS A 106 -17.73 -9.33 -30.27
N ALA A 107 -18.73 -8.53 -29.94
CA ALA A 107 -18.71 -7.74 -28.71
C ALA A 107 -18.77 -8.62 -27.46
N VAL A 108 -17.97 -8.28 -26.47
CA VAL A 108 -17.94 -8.86 -25.15
C VAL A 108 -18.12 -7.72 -24.14
N VAL A 109 -18.95 -7.96 -23.12
CA VAL A 109 -19.09 -7.08 -21.95
C VAL A 109 -18.80 -7.92 -20.71
N GLU A 110 -17.89 -7.45 -19.88
CA GLU A 110 -17.49 -8.12 -18.64
C GLU A 110 -17.56 -7.14 -17.48
N ASN A 111 -18.06 -7.59 -16.32
CA ASN A 111 -18.02 -6.82 -15.08
C ASN A 111 -16.60 -6.89 -14.50
N LEU A 112 -16.03 -5.75 -14.13
CA LEU A 112 -14.75 -5.70 -13.44
C LEU A 112 -14.95 -6.01 -11.95
N PRO A 113 -14.00 -6.71 -11.29
CA PRO A 113 -14.14 -7.17 -9.91
C PRO A 113 -13.93 -6.05 -8.86
N LEU A 114 -14.31 -4.81 -9.18
CA LEU A 114 -14.10 -3.67 -8.29
C LEU A 114 -14.78 -3.88 -6.94
N ALA A 115 -14.08 -3.45 -5.88
CA ALA A 115 -14.73 -3.19 -4.61
C ALA A 115 -15.59 -1.91 -4.74
N VAL A 116 -16.63 -1.80 -3.91
CA VAL A 116 -17.49 -0.60 -3.76
C VAL A 116 -16.68 0.68 -3.44
N GLN A 117 -15.39 0.55 -3.09
CA GLN A 117 -14.48 1.62 -2.67
C GLN A 117 -13.16 1.62 -3.47
N TYR A 118 -13.22 1.43 -4.80
CA TYR A 118 -12.06 1.71 -5.65
C TYR A 118 -11.60 3.17 -5.47
N ARG A 119 -10.33 3.38 -5.09
CA ARG A 119 -9.73 4.72 -4.92
C ARG A 119 -9.41 5.34 -6.28
N ALA A 120 -10.44 5.73 -7.01
CA ALA A 120 -10.31 6.55 -8.20
C ALA A 120 -9.77 7.94 -7.85
N THR A 121 -9.03 8.56 -8.77
CA THR A 121 -8.92 10.02 -8.78
C THR A 121 -9.75 10.57 -9.94
N LYS A 122 -10.03 11.87 -9.92
CA LYS A 122 -10.76 12.55 -10.98
C LYS A 122 -10.09 12.38 -12.36
N ALA A 123 -8.75 12.34 -12.40
CA ALA A 123 -8.00 12.14 -13.64
C ALA A 123 -7.86 10.66 -14.04
N TYR A 124 -8.00 9.73 -13.10
CA TYR A 124 -7.88 8.29 -13.34
C TYR A 124 -9.11 7.53 -12.82
N PRO A 125 -10.29 7.77 -13.41
CA PRO A 125 -11.54 7.13 -12.98
C PRO A 125 -11.55 5.61 -13.23
N HIS A 126 -10.75 5.13 -14.18
CA HIS A 126 -10.80 3.74 -14.69
C HIS A 126 -9.47 3.00 -14.51
N GLY A 127 -8.80 3.17 -13.37
CA GLY A 127 -7.51 2.54 -13.08
C GLY A 127 -6.32 3.47 -13.38
N PHE A 128 -5.17 3.14 -12.78
CA PHE A 128 -3.94 3.91 -12.92
C PHE A 128 -3.04 3.29 -14.00
N PRO A 129 -2.66 4.02 -15.06
CA PRO A 129 -1.85 3.46 -16.14
C PRO A 129 -0.43 3.14 -15.68
N MET A 130 -0.06 1.86 -15.74
CA MET A 130 1.25 1.35 -15.33
C MET A 130 2.21 1.17 -16.51
N ALA A 131 1.68 0.74 -17.65
CA ALA A 131 2.37 0.59 -18.92
C ALA A 131 1.34 0.69 -20.07
N PRO A 132 1.76 0.83 -21.34
CA PRO A 132 0.82 0.80 -22.47
C PRO A 132 -0.08 -0.44 -22.41
N GLY A 133 -1.40 -0.22 -22.40
CA GLY A 133 -2.39 -1.29 -22.29
C GLY A 133 -2.41 -2.03 -20.93
N LEU A 134 -1.88 -1.45 -19.85
CA LEU A 134 -1.91 -2.06 -18.52
C LEU A 134 -2.35 -1.04 -17.47
N LEU A 135 -3.49 -1.28 -16.83
CA LEU A 135 -4.00 -0.48 -15.73
C LEU A 135 -3.87 -1.24 -14.41
N TYR A 136 -3.54 -0.51 -13.35
CA TYR A 136 -3.54 -0.98 -11.99
C TYR A 136 -4.75 -0.41 -11.24
N PHE A 137 -5.52 -1.30 -10.63
CA PHE A 137 -6.63 -0.97 -9.74
C PHE A 137 -6.20 -1.31 -8.31
N PRO A 138 -5.75 -0.32 -7.52
CA PRO A 138 -5.39 -0.54 -6.12
C PRO A 138 -6.57 -1.10 -5.32
N GLY A 139 -6.23 -2.03 -4.43
CA GLY A 139 -7.14 -2.53 -3.41
C GLY A 139 -7.16 -1.63 -2.18
N ASP A 140 -8.27 -1.67 -1.44
CA ASP A 140 -8.36 -1.09 -0.10
C ASP A 140 -8.50 -2.23 0.93
N MET A 141 -9.74 -2.70 1.17
CA MET A 141 -10.01 -3.90 1.99
C MET A 141 -9.96 -5.22 1.21
N ARG A 142 -9.91 -5.16 -0.12
CA ARG A 142 -9.84 -6.33 -1.03
C ARG A 142 -8.54 -6.27 -1.83
N PRO A 143 -8.03 -7.39 -2.34
CA PRO A 143 -6.86 -7.36 -3.21
C PRO A 143 -7.13 -6.49 -4.44
N GLY A 144 -6.15 -5.68 -4.82
CA GLY A 144 -6.17 -4.94 -6.09
C GLY A 144 -6.08 -5.89 -7.29
N PHE A 145 -6.16 -5.34 -8.49
CA PHE A 145 -5.96 -6.13 -9.72
C PHE A 145 -5.28 -5.32 -10.82
N LEU A 146 -4.75 -6.05 -11.79
CA LEU A 146 -4.25 -5.52 -13.05
C LEU A 146 -5.25 -5.83 -14.15
N LEU A 147 -5.48 -4.85 -15.02
CA LEU A 147 -6.25 -5.02 -16.24
C LEU A 147 -5.31 -4.82 -17.42
N ARG A 148 -5.07 -5.89 -18.17
CA ARG A 148 -4.32 -5.84 -19.43
C ARG A 148 -5.30 -5.69 -20.58
N ALA A 149 -5.00 -4.80 -21.52
CA ALA A 149 -5.68 -4.68 -22.79
C ALA A 149 -5.21 -5.76 -23.76
N LEU A 150 -6.16 -6.33 -24.51
CA LEU A 150 -5.99 -7.15 -25.72
C LEU A 150 -4.85 -8.22 -25.67
N PRO A 151 -5.16 -9.50 -25.35
CA PRO A 151 -6.45 -9.96 -24.89
C PRO A 151 -6.78 -9.32 -23.55
N VAL A 152 -8.03 -8.84 -23.41
CA VAL A 152 -8.50 -8.29 -22.14
C VAL A 152 -8.36 -9.37 -21.08
N LYS A 153 -7.57 -9.08 -20.04
CA LYS A 153 -7.31 -10.02 -18.97
C LYS A 153 -7.18 -9.29 -17.65
N THR A 154 -7.99 -9.70 -16.69
CA THR A 154 -7.87 -9.29 -15.30
C THR A 154 -6.96 -10.26 -14.55
N THR A 155 -6.01 -9.73 -13.79
CA THR A 155 -5.13 -10.51 -12.91
C THR A 155 -5.21 -9.93 -11.51
N VAL A 156 -5.80 -10.67 -10.58
CA VAL A 156 -5.87 -10.25 -9.16
C VAL A 156 -4.47 -10.23 -8.59
N VAL A 157 -4.11 -9.12 -7.95
CA VAL A 157 -2.86 -9.00 -7.19
C VAL A 157 -3.04 -9.77 -5.88
N PRO A 158 -2.30 -10.86 -5.63
CA PRO A 158 -2.53 -11.68 -4.46
C PRO A 158 -2.26 -10.93 -3.15
N GLN A 159 -3.03 -11.21 -2.10
CA GLN A 159 -2.77 -10.66 -0.76
C GLN A 159 -1.50 -11.27 -0.14
N THR A 160 -0.78 -10.43 0.60
CA THR A 160 0.48 -10.79 1.28
C THR A 160 0.28 -11.63 2.52
N LEU A 161 -0.70 -11.30 3.37
CA LEU A 161 -1.09 -12.06 4.57
C LEU A 161 -2.57 -11.80 4.90
N ALA A 162 -3.22 -12.76 5.55
CA ALA A 162 -4.54 -12.55 6.15
C ALA A 162 -4.39 -12.06 7.60
N ASP A 163 -5.36 -11.27 8.07
CA ASP A 163 -5.59 -10.95 9.49
C ASP A 163 -4.43 -10.27 10.25
N GLN A 164 -4.28 -10.60 11.54
CA GLN A 164 -3.45 -9.94 12.57
C GLN A 164 -1.93 -9.97 12.36
N TYR A 165 -1.45 -10.54 11.26
CA TYR A 165 -0.02 -10.67 10.94
C TYR A 165 0.42 -9.78 9.79
N ASN A 166 -0.48 -8.94 9.26
CA ASN A 166 -0.23 -8.15 8.07
C ASN A 166 0.83 -7.05 8.32
N LEU A 167 1.83 -6.96 7.44
CA LEU A 167 2.77 -5.83 7.35
C LEU A 167 2.19 -4.65 6.54
N TYR A 168 0.90 -4.70 6.21
CA TYR A 168 0.17 -3.79 5.33
C TYR A 168 0.77 -3.68 3.92
N ALA A 169 1.44 -4.74 3.46
CA ALA A 169 2.04 -4.80 2.13
C ALA A 169 0.98 -4.98 1.04
N ASN A 170 0.27 -3.89 0.72
CA ASN A 170 -0.91 -3.86 -0.16
C ASN A 170 -0.70 -3.02 -1.42
N THR A 171 0.42 -2.29 -1.52
CA THR A 171 0.70 -1.42 -2.68
C THR A 171 1.57 -2.16 -3.68
N LEU A 172 1.13 -2.28 -4.94
CA LEU A 172 1.94 -2.83 -6.03
C LEU A 172 3.08 -1.88 -6.42
N ALA A 173 4.32 -2.32 -6.18
CA ALA A 173 5.52 -1.57 -6.52
C ALA A 173 6.17 -2.06 -7.83
N ALA A 174 6.17 -3.37 -8.10
CA ALA A 174 6.70 -3.91 -9.34
C ALA A 174 6.10 -5.26 -9.71
N ILE A 175 6.17 -5.61 -11.00
CA ILE A 175 5.83 -6.93 -11.54
C ILE A 175 7.13 -7.56 -12.05
N SER A 176 7.31 -8.86 -11.78
CA SER A 176 8.42 -9.63 -12.33
C SER A 176 8.43 -9.64 -13.87
N PRO A 177 9.59 -9.84 -14.53
CA PRO A 177 9.70 -9.76 -15.98
C PRO A 177 8.75 -10.65 -16.79
N ASP A 178 8.39 -11.83 -16.28
CA ASP A 178 7.44 -12.75 -16.94
C ASP A 178 6.00 -12.62 -16.43
N GLY A 179 5.74 -11.69 -15.50
CA GLY A 179 4.42 -11.47 -14.93
C GLY A 179 3.96 -12.51 -13.91
N ALA A 180 4.82 -13.45 -13.48
CA ALA A 180 4.45 -14.54 -12.60
C ALA A 180 4.46 -14.18 -11.10
N ALA A 181 5.10 -13.07 -10.72
CA ALA A 181 5.21 -12.58 -9.35
C ALA A 181 5.10 -11.05 -9.25
N PHE A 182 4.71 -10.58 -8.06
CA PHE A 182 4.41 -9.20 -7.71
C PHE A 182 5.23 -8.79 -6.49
N ALA A 183 5.86 -7.61 -6.53
CA ALA A 183 6.52 -6.99 -5.40
C ALA A 183 5.56 -5.97 -4.78
N LEU A 184 5.21 -6.20 -3.50
CA LEU A 184 4.25 -5.42 -2.75
C LEU A 184 4.97 -4.69 -1.59
N VAL A 185 4.61 -3.44 -1.37
CA VAL A 185 5.16 -2.58 -0.32
C VAL A 185 4.06 -2.10 0.62
N ASP A 186 4.49 -1.68 1.80
CA ASP A 186 3.65 -1.19 2.91
C ASP A 186 3.10 0.22 2.68
N SER A 187 3.79 1.06 1.91
CA SER A 187 3.34 2.42 1.62
C SER A 187 3.73 2.86 0.20
N HIS A 188 2.79 3.56 -0.45
CA HIS A 188 2.99 4.22 -1.74
C HIS A 188 3.62 5.62 -1.61
N GLU A 189 3.81 6.10 -0.39
CA GLU A 189 4.42 7.40 -0.03
C GLU A 189 5.79 7.23 0.61
N ALA A 190 5.92 6.26 1.50
CA ALA A 190 7.14 6.01 2.26
C ALA A 190 7.41 4.51 2.39
N PRO A 191 7.68 3.79 1.27
CA PRO A 191 7.98 2.36 1.31
C PRO A 191 9.12 2.06 2.29
N SER A 192 8.91 1.06 3.13
CA SER A 192 9.85 0.65 4.18
C SER A 192 10.07 -0.87 4.25
N MET A 193 9.43 -1.61 3.35
CA MET A 193 9.61 -3.05 3.16
C MET A 193 9.15 -3.48 1.77
N VAL A 194 9.58 -4.66 1.33
CA VAL A 194 9.07 -5.35 0.13
C VAL A 194 8.77 -6.82 0.41
N MET A 195 7.64 -7.30 -0.10
CA MET A 195 7.23 -8.70 -0.06
C MET A 195 6.91 -9.17 -1.46
N VAL A 196 7.47 -10.32 -1.85
CA VAL A 196 7.23 -10.92 -3.16
C VAL A 196 6.18 -12.01 -3.05
N VAL A 197 5.16 -11.92 -3.89
CA VAL A 197 4.06 -12.89 -3.96
C VAL A 197 3.90 -13.36 -5.41
N ASP A 198 3.92 -14.67 -5.61
CA ASP A 198 3.64 -15.34 -6.87
C ASP A 198 2.15 -15.23 -7.20
N ALA A 199 1.79 -15.29 -8.48
CA ALA A 199 0.39 -15.23 -8.94
C ALA A 199 -0.50 -16.36 -8.40
N ASP A 200 0.10 -17.48 -7.99
CA ASP A 200 -0.58 -18.61 -7.32
C ASP A 200 -0.76 -18.40 -5.81
N GLY A 201 -0.30 -17.27 -5.27
CA GLY A 201 -0.35 -16.93 -3.85
C GLY A 201 0.88 -17.40 -3.05
N GLY A 202 1.87 -18.03 -3.69
CA GLY A 202 3.14 -18.40 -3.06
C GLY A 202 3.92 -17.16 -2.60
N ARG A 203 4.42 -17.15 -1.36
CA ARG A 203 5.02 -15.94 -0.75
C ARG A 203 6.49 -16.15 -0.42
N ARG A 204 7.25 -15.06 -0.45
CA ARG A 204 8.61 -14.99 0.07
C ARG A 204 8.62 -14.32 1.44
N ASP A 205 9.72 -14.48 2.18
CA ASP A 205 9.97 -13.66 3.37
C ASP A 205 9.92 -12.17 3.01
N ALA A 206 9.36 -11.37 3.90
CA ALA A 206 9.39 -9.93 3.77
C ALA A 206 10.82 -9.41 4.02
N ILE A 207 11.23 -8.45 3.21
CA ILE A 207 12.53 -7.78 3.30
C ILE A 207 12.25 -6.35 3.75
N ALA A 208 12.65 -6.00 4.96
CA ALA A 208 12.63 -4.62 5.40
C ALA A 208 13.65 -3.80 4.59
N LEU A 209 13.34 -2.53 4.33
CA LEU A 209 14.13 -1.59 3.56
C LEU A 209 14.28 -0.29 4.35
N PRO A 210 15.34 0.51 4.12
CA PRO A 210 15.39 1.88 4.64
C PRO A 210 14.16 2.67 4.21
N ARG A 211 13.56 3.43 5.14
CA ARG A 211 12.34 4.19 4.84
C ARG A 211 12.67 5.26 3.81
N THR A 212 12.01 5.20 2.66
CA THR A 212 12.25 6.16 1.57
C THR A 212 11.02 7.00 1.33
N TYR A 213 11.07 8.27 1.74
CA TYR A 213 10.01 9.21 1.43
C TYR A 213 10.04 9.59 -0.04
N LEU A 214 8.97 9.27 -0.74
CA LEU A 214 8.78 9.64 -2.14
C LEU A 214 8.23 11.07 -2.22
N PRO A 215 8.52 11.80 -3.32
CA PRO A 215 7.96 13.13 -3.53
C PRO A 215 6.43 13.11 -3.46
N GLU A 216 5.84 14.18 -2.91
CA GLU A 216 4.39 14.35 -2.87
C GLU A 216 3.79 14.35 -4.28
N ALA A 217 2.56 13.81 -4.41
CA ALA A 217 1.80 13.94 -5.63
C ALA A 217 1.20 15.35 -5.65
N LEU A 218 1.79 16.23 -6.46
CA LEU A 218 1.52 17.67 -6.41
C LEU A 218 0.13 18.07 -6.97
N ASP A 219 -0.62 17.14 -7.59
CA ASP A 219 -1.89 17.43 -8.26
C ASP A 219 -2.77 16.15 -8.41
N GLU A 220 -4.10 16.30 -8.40
CA GLU A 220 -5.10 15.28 -8.72
C GLU A 220 -4.95 14.67 -10.13
N HIS A 221 -4.26 15.40 -11.03
CA HIS A 221 -3.94 14.99 -12.39
C HIS A 221 -2.70 14.10 -12.53
N VAL A 222 -1.90 13.93 -11.48
CA VAL A 222 -0.71 13.08 -11.50
C VAL A 222 -1.06 11.68 -11.01
N ASN A 223 -0.65 10.65 -11.75
CA ASN A 223 -0.82 9.27 -11.30
C ASN A 223 0.02 9.04 -10.02
N PRO A 224 -0.59 8.84 -8.84
CA PRO A 224 0.10 8.79 -7.57
C PRO A 224 0.99 7.54 -7.41
N TYR A 225 0.84 6.54 -8.29
CA TYR A 225 1.63 5.31 -8.26
C TYR A 225 2.89 5.35 -9.14
N VAL A 226 3.04 6.35 -10.02
CA VAL A 226 4.24 6.46 -10.87
C VAL A 226 5.51 6.55 -10.04
N ARG A 227 5.49 7.35 -8.95
CA ARG A 227 6.63 7.51 -8.04
C ARG A 227 7.07 6.21 -7.39
N ILE A 228 6.13 5.34 -6.99
CA ILE A 228 6.49 4.05 -6.37
C ILE A 228 7.03 3.08 -7.41
N TRP A 229 6.52 3.10 -8.65
CA TRP A 229 7.06 2.28 -9.74
C TRP A 229 8.43 2.75 -10.23
N GLU A 230 8.69 4.05 -10.21
CA GLU A 230 10.02 4.63 -10.49
C GLU A 230 11.02 4.26 -9.41
N TRP A 231 10.65 4.46 -8.14
CA TRP A 231 11.45 4.02 -7.00
C TRP A 231 11.74 2.52 -7.04
N ALA A 232 10.74 1.69 -7.36
CA ALA A 232 10.91 0.25 -7.42
C ALA A 232 11.88 -0.16 -8.53
N ARG A 233 11.85 0.52 -9.69
CA ARG A 233 12.77 0.27 -10.80
C ARG A 233 14.22 0.56 -10.45
N THR A 234 14.49 1.53 -9.58
CA THR A 234 15.85 1.90 -9.18
C THR A 234 16.32 1.15 -7.93
N THR A 235 15.39 0.75 -7.05
CA THR A 235 15.69 0.14 -5.75
C THR A 235 15.65 -1.39 -5.78
N LEU A 236 14.74 -1.97 -6.57
CA LEU A 236 14.51 -3.42 -6.60
C LEU A 236 15.15 -4.03 -7.84
N ALA A 237 15.87 -5.13 -7.63
CA ALA A 237 16.42 -5.94 -8.71
C ALA A 237 15.84 -7.36 -8.65
N TRP A 238 15.04 -7.72 -9.66
CA TRP A 238 14.48 -9.06 -9.80
C TRP A 238 15.57 -10.10 -10.10
N TYR A 239 15.45 -11.28 -9.49
CA TYR A 239 16.26 -12.44 -9.81
C TYR A 239 15.47 -13.73 -9.55
N LYS A 240 15.88 -14.83 -10.20
CA LYS A 240 15.35 -16.16 -9.87
C LYS A 240 16.23 -16.81 -8.81
N ASN A 241 15.62 -17.31 -7.74
CA ASN A 241 16.30 -18.06 -6.70
C ASN A 241 16.68 -19.47 -7.17
N GLY A 242 17.31 -20.27 -6.30
CA GLY A 242 17.73 -21.64 -6.63
C GLY A 242 16.59 -22.60 -7.00
N ALA A 243 15.34 -22.25 -6.65
CA ALA A 243 14.13 -23.00 -7.01
C ALA A 243 13.45 -22.45 -8.30
N GLY A 244 14.10 -21.54 -9.03
CA GLY A 244 13.56 -20.92 -10.24
C GLY A 244 12.43 -19.91 -10.00
N LYS A 245 12.20 -19.56 -8.74
CA LYS A 245 11.12 -18.67 -8.29
C LYS A 245 11.63 -17.22 -8.19
N TRP A 246 10.79 -16.25 -8.57
CA TRP A 246 11.18 -14.84 -8.54
C TRP A 246 11.34 -14.33 -7.11
N GLU A 247 12.35 -13.49 -6.92
CA GLU A 247 12.64 -12.74 -5.72
C GLU A 247 13.21 -11.37 -6.09
N VAL A 248 13.22 -10.45 -5.12
CA VAL A 248 13.94 -9.18 -5.23
C VAL A 248 15.22 -9.25 -4.42
N ARG A 249 16.30 -8.72 -4.98
CA ARG A 249 17.57 -8.58 -4.29
C ARG A 249 17.42 -7.51 -3.20
N PRO A 250 17.86 -7.76 -1.96
CA PRO A 250 17.89 -6.71 -0.95
C PRO A 250 18.83 -5.58 -1.39
N VAL A 251 18.57 -4.37 -0.91
CA VAL A 251 19.47 -3.23 -1.07
C VAL A 251 20.73 -3.53 -0.27
N ALA A 252 21.79 -3.98 -0.93
CA ALA A 252 23.00 -4.44 -0.24
C ALA A 252 23.77 -3.25 0.36
N ALA A 253 24.10 -3.34 1.64
CA ALA A 253 25.09 -2.46 2.26
C ALA A 253 26.47 -2.64 1.60
N ALA A 254 27.24 -1.56 1.51
CA ALA A 254 28.65 -1.63 1.16
C ALA A 254 29.45 -2.25 2.33
N GLY A 255 29.46 -3.58 2.39
CA GLY A 255 30.10 -4.37 3.46
C GLY A 255 29.11 -4.82 4.55
N ALA A 256 29.44 -5.94 5.20
CA ALA A 256 28.68 -6.43 6.35
C ALA A 256 29.13 -5.68 7.62
N PRO A 257 28.25 -4.98 8.34
CA PRO A 257 28.61 -4.35 9.60
C PRO A 257 29.03 -5.43 10.60
N ALA A 258 29.95 -5.06 11.51
CA ALA A 258 30.42 -5.97 12.56
C ALA A 258 29.26 -6.48 13.45
N ASN A 259 28.17 -5.73 13.56
CA ASN A 259 26.98 -6.13 14.30
C ASN A 259 25.67 -5.69 13.61
N ALA A 260 25.18 -6.48 12.66
CA ALA A 260 23.98 -6.17 11.88
C ALA A 260 22.71 -5.95 12.73
N VAL A 261 22.59 -6.58 13.90
CA VAL A 261 21.42 -6.40 14.78
C VAL A 261 21.48 -5.06 15.50
N GLU A 262 22.66 -4.62 15.96
CA GLU A 262 22.79 -3.29 16.57
C GLU A 262 22.45 -2.17 15.57
N GLU A 263 22.88 -2.30 14.31
CA GLU A 263 22.63 -1.26 13.30
C GLU A 263 21.13 -0.98 13.10
N LEU A 264 20.25 -1.99 13.26
CA LEU A 264 18.78 -1.82 13.19
C LEU A 264 18.23 -0.77 14.17
N PHE A 265 18.93 -0.56 15.27
CA PHE A 265 18.50 0.29 16.39
C PHE A 265 19.39 1.53 16.56
N LEU A 266 20.38 1.70 15.69
CA LEU A 266 21.28 2.86 15.69
C LEU A 266 21.02 3.79 14.51
N ASP A 267 20.68 3.25 13.34
CA ASP A 267 20.43 4.05 12.14
C ASP A 267 19.53 3.32 11.13
N ASP A 268 18.51 4.03 10.64
CA ASP A 268 17.51 3.46 9.73
C ASP A 268 18.14 3.08 8.40
N ARG A 269 18.98 3.99 7.90
CA ARG A 269 19.58 3.91 6.57
C ARG A 269 20.57 2.76 6.48
N THR A 270 21.36 2.56 7.53
CA THR A 270 22.36 1.49 7.59
C THR A 270 21.73 0.18 8.06
N GLY A 271 20.96 0.20 9.14
CA GLY A 271 20.37 -1.00 9.73
C GLY A 271 19.44 -1.73 8.76
N TYR A 272 18.51 -1.03 8.12
CA TYR A 272 17.49 -1.66 7.29
C TYR A 272 17.98 -2.03 5.87
N THR A 273 19.25 -1.80 5.54
CA THR A 273 19.90 -2.46 4.38
C THR A 273 20.33 -3.89 4.72
N GLN A 274 20.39 -4.24 6.00
CA GLN A 274 20.65 -5.61 6.44
C GLN A 274 19.41 -6.45 6.24
N CYS A 275 19.54 -7.53 5.48
CA CYS A 275 18.44 -8.45 5.24
C CYS A 275 18.60 -9.72 6.10
N PHE A 276 17.52 -10.10 6.78
CA PHE A 276 17.44 -11.27 7.67
C PHE A 276 16.50 -12.37 7.16
N ALA A 277 15.90 -12.17 5.99
CA ALA A 277 14.99 -13.11 5.35
C ALA A 277 15.69 -14.45 5.07
N ALA A 278 15.40 -15.46 5.89
CA ALA A 278 16.09 -16.74 5.88
C ALA A 278 15.93 -17.51 4.55
N SER A 279 14.81 -17.30 3.84
CA SER A 279 14.58 -17.95 2.54
C SER A 279 15.33 -17.30 1.37
N ASN A 280 15.90 -16.11 1.56
CA ASN A 280 16.54 -15.35 0.49
C ASN A 280 18.07 -15.48 0.58
N ALA A 281 18.67 -16.15 -0.40
CA ALA A 281 20.10 -16.46 -0.42
C ALA A 281 21.03 -15.24 -0.55
N ARG A 282 20.47 -14.03 -0.78
CA ARG A 282 21.22 -12.76 -0.82
C ARG A 282 21.17 -12.01 0.51
N CYS A 283 20.45 -12.53 1.51
CA CYS A 283 20.38 -12.00 2.86
C CYS A 283 21.51 -12.55 3.74
N LEU A 284 21.64 -12.03 4.96
CA LEU A 284 22.69 -12.43 5.89
C LEU A 284 22.64 -13.94 6.14
N PRO A 285 23.77 -14.66 5.96
CA PRO A 285 23.78 -16.11 6.09
C PRO A 285 23.54 -16.55 7.53
N ALA A 286 23.20 -17.83 7.70
CA ALA A 286 23.01 -18.52 9.00
C ALA A 286 21.81 -18.06 9.85
N TRP A 287 21.09 -17.02 9.44
CA TRP A 287 19.75 -16.74 9.98
C TRP A 287 18.76 -17.80 9.50
N ARG A 288 17.87 -18.21 10.39
CA ARG A 288 16.81 -19.19 10.09
C ARG A 288 15.47 -18.70 10.61
N ARG A 289 14.36 -19.18 10.04
CA ARG A 289 13.05 -18.95 10.64
C ARG A 289 12.97 -19.59 12.03
N ALA A 290 12.29 -18.93 12.95
CA ALA A 290 11.94 -19.48 14.26
C ALA A 290 10.99 -20.66 14.07
N ASN A 291 11.18 -21.72 14.85
CA ASN A 291 10.25 -22.85 14.87
C ASN A 291 9.10 -22.61 15.86
N ALA A 292 8.06 -23.44 15.82
CA ALA A 292 6.88 -23.28 16.65
C ALA A 292 7.18 -23.25 18.16
N ALA A 293 8.11 -24.10 18.64
CA ALA A 293 8.48 -24.14 20.06
C ALA A 293 9.14 -22.83 20.51
N GLN A 294 10.03 -22.26 19.69
CA GLN A 294 10.68 -20.98 19.97
C GLN A 294 9.70 -19.82 19.93
N LEU A 295 8.75 -19.83 18.99
CA LEU A 295 7.68 -18.84 18.95
C LEU A 295 6.80 -18.93 20.19
N GLN A 296 6.38 -20.13 20.59
CA GLN A 296 5.55 -20.34 21.77
C GLN A 296 6.25 -19.91 23.07
N GLN A 297 7.56 -20.11 23.17
CA GLN A 297 8.34 -19.67 24.32
C GLN A 297 8.34 -18.14 24.47
N THR A 298 8.44 -17.41 23.34
CA THR A 298 8.55 -15.94 23.34
C THR A 298 7.19 -15.24 23.34
N PHE A 299 6.19 -15.82 22.68
CA PHE A 299 4.93 -15.16 22.37
C PHE A 299 3.69 -15.83 22.98
N GLY A 300 3.84 -17.03 23.57
CA GLY A 300 2.72 -17.85 24.01
C GLY A 300 2.08 -18.69 22.90
N LYS A 301 1.04 -19.44 23.25
CA LYS A 301 0.45 -20.46 22.36
C LYS A 301 -0.37 -19.89 21.20
N ASP A 302 -0.93 -18.69 21.38
CA ASP A 302 -1.94 -18.14 20.46
C ASP A 302 -1.36 -17.14 19.45
N TYR A 303 -0.05 -16.85 19.51
CA TYR A 303 0.61 -15.89 18.62
C TYR A 303 1.87 -16.50 17.96
N ALA A 304 1.82 -16.70 16.65
CA ALA A 304 2.92 -17.23 15.85
C ALA A 304 3.25 -16.27 14.69
N PRO A 305 4.07 -15.23 14.92
CA PRO A 305 4.40 -14.26 13.89
C PRO A 305 5.16 -14.91 12.72
N PRO A 306 4.80 -14.61 11.46
CA PRO A 306 5.37 -15.29 10.30
C PRO A 306 6.81 -14.87 9.98
N PHE A 307 7.25 -13.69 10.42
CA PHE A 307 8.56 -13.11 10.13
C PHE A 307 9.43 -13.02 11.38
N ALA A 308 9.62 -14.16 12.03
CA ALA A 308 10.52 -14.29 13.17
C ALA A 308 11.73 -15.13 12.79
N TYR A 309 12.90 -14.61 13.13
CA TYR A 309 14.19 -15.16 12.74
C TYR A 309 15.04 -15.44 13.98
N VAL A 310 15.75 -16.55 13.96
CA VAL A 310 16.69 -16.94 14.99
C VAL A 310 18.09 -16.71 14.45
N PRO A 311 18.95 -16.00 15.19
CA PRO A 311 20.29 -15.72 14.74
C PRO A 311 21.21 -16.95 14.77
N PRO A 312 22.40 -16.86 14.17
CA PRO A 312 23.49 -17.78 14.48
C PRO A 312 23.87 -17.70 15.97
N ALA A 313 24.36 -18.81 16.54
CA ALA A 313 24.57 -19.00 17.98
C ALA A 313 25.45 -17.94 18.69
N ALA A 314 26.23 -17.16 17.95
CA ALA A 314 27.13 -16.13 18.49
C ALA A 314 26.60 -14.69 18.33
N ALA A 315 25.40 -14.47 17.78
CA ALA A 315 24.89 -13.12 17.58
C ALA A 315 24.60 -12.43 18.91
N ARG A 316 25.15 -11.24 19.07
CA ARG A 316 24.93 -10.37 20.24
C ARG A 316 24.47 -9.01 19.78
N ALA A 317 23.69 -8.32 20.59
CA ALA A 317 23.37 -6.91 20.40
C ALA A 317 23.45 -6.21 21.75
N PHE A 318 24.16 -5.09 21.81
CA PHE A 318 24.32 -4.27 23.00
C PHE A 318 24.80 -5.10 24.21
N GLY A 319 25.78 -5.97 23.97
CA GLY A 319 26.38 -6.82 24.99
C GLY A 319 25.53 -8.02 25.44
N ALA A 320 24.34 -8.24 24.88
CA ALA A 320 23.47 -9.37 25.22
C ALA A 320 23.34 -10.35 24.05
N ASN A 321 23.09 -11.63 24.34
CA ASN A 321 22.77 -12.62 23.30
C ASN A 321 21.40 -12.31 22.70
N VAL A 322 21.29 -12.42 21.38
CA VAL A 322 20.01 -12.28 20.66
C VAL A 322 19.38 -13.66 20.57
N SER A 323 18.16 -13.81 21.10
CA SER A 323 17.42 -15.07 21.03
C SER A 323 16.46 -15.11 19.83
N LEU A 324 15.90 -13.96 19.45
CA LEU A 324 14.96 -13.84 18.34
C LEU A 324 14.95 -12.42 17.75
N LEU A 325 14.78 -12.31 16.43
CA LEU A 325 14.53 -11.08 15.71
C LEU A 325 13.17 -11.17 15.02
N LEU A 326 12.28 -10.25 15.32
CA LEU A 326 10.93 -10.18 14.76
C LEU A 326 10.84 -9.00 13.80
N LEU A 327 10.39 -9.23 12.57
CA LEU A 327 9.90 -8.18 11.67
C LEU A 327 8.38 -8.09 11.79
N SER A 328 7.86 -6.93 12.15
CA SER A 328 6.43 -6.68 12.30
C SER A 328 6.04 -5.31 11.74
N ALA A 329 4.75 -5.03 11.67
CA ALA A 329 4.30 -3.65 11.53
C ALA A 329 4.80 -2.83 12.73
N GLN A 330 5.03 -1.52 12.52
CA GLN A 330 5.40 -0.59 13.57
C GLN A 330 4.33 -0.58 14.68
N GLY A 331 4.79 -0.53 15.93
CA GLY A 331 3.90 -0.42 17.09
C GLY A 331 3.37 1.00 17.28
N GLY A 332 2.38 1.18 18.16
CA GLY A 332 2.02 2.51 18.69
C GLY A 332 1.37 3.48 17.69
N GLY A 333 0.80 2.99 16.59
CA GLY A 333 0.13 3.82 15.57
C GLY A 333 1.01 4.28 14.42
N GLY A 334 2.29 3.91 14.40
CA GLY A 334 3.20 4.21 13.28
C GLY A 334 2.88 3.41 12.01
N THR A 335 3.21 3.99 10.86
CA THR A 335 3.07 3.33 9.55
C THR A 335 4.37 2.67 9.11
N GLY A 336 4.32 1.40 8.72
CA GLY A 336 5.43 0.69 8.05
C GLY A 336 5.96 -0.53 8.82
N ALA A 337 7.07 -1.10 8.37
CA ALA A 337 7.68 -2.28 8.98
C ALA A 337 8.86 -1.92 9.90
N ALA A 338 9.03 -2.68 10.97
CA ALA A 338 10.04 -2.46 12.00
C ALA A 338 10.54 -3.78 12.60
N TYR A 339 11.76 -3.76 13.15
CA TYR A 339 12.32 -4.89 13.87
C TYR A 339 12.17 -4.77 15.39
N SER A 340 12.02 -5.92 16.03
CA SER A 340 12.17 -6.12 17.47
C SER A 340 13.19 -7.22 17.73
N ALA A 341 14.20 -6.96 18.56
CA ALA A 341 15.19 -7.94 18.99
C ALA A 341 14.94 -8.36 20.43
N TYR A 342 14.78 -9.66 20.65
CA TYR A 342 14.66 -10.29 21.95
C TYR A 342 16.05 -10.68 22.42
N VAL A 343 16.45 -10.18 23.59
CA VAL A 343 17.79 -10.35 24.13
C VAL A 343 17.76 -10.84 25.57
N ASP A 344 18.78 -11.59 25.96
CA ASP A 344 18.84 -12.22 27.29
C ASP A 344 19.36 -11.25 28.38
N GLY A 345 19.79 -10.05 28.01
CA GLY A 345 20.31 -9.03 28.93
C GLY A 345 19.21 -8.28 29.67
N ALA A 346 19.47 -7.90 30.92
CA ALA A 346 18.59 -7.02 31.70
C ALA A 346 18.46 -5.62 31.06
N GLN A 347 17.31 -4.98 31.27
CA GLN A 347 16.95 -3.74 30.58
C GLN A 347 17.98 -2.64 30.83
N GLU A 348 18.43 -2.46 32.07
CA GLU A 348 19.35 -1.41 32.48
C GLU A 348 20.72 -1.57 31.78
N ALA A 349 21.19 -2.81 31.64
CA ALA A 349 22.45 -3.11 30.97
C ALA A 349 22.34 -2.84 29.45
N VAL A 350 21.24 -3.23 28.83
CA VAL A 350 20.99 -2.98 27.40
C VAL A 350 20.84 -1.49 27.12
N VAL A 351 20.10 -0.75 27.95
CA VAL A 351 19.96 0.71 27.88
C VAL A 351 21.32 1.40 27.98
N ALA A 352 22.16 0.99 28.94
CA ALA A 352 23.49 1.57 29.11
C ALA A 352 24.40 1.30 27.90
N GLN A 353 24.35 0.09 27.33
CA GLN A 353 25.13 -0.26 26.14
C GLN A 353 24.62 0.46 24.88
N LEU A 354 23.30 0.60 24.71
CA LEU A 354 22.73 1.38 23.61
C LEU A 354 23.15 2.85 23.69
N ALA A 355 23.03 3.48 24.86
CA ALA A 355 23.49 4.86 25.07
C ALA A 355 24.99 5.01 24.76
N ALA A 356 25.83 4.12 25.31
CA ALA A 356 27.27 4.14 25.06
C ALA A 356 27.61 3.97 23.56
N ARG A 357 26.86 3.14 22.83
CA ARG A 357 27.03 2.97 21.38
C ARG A 357 26.68 4.25 20.62
N LEU A 358 25.54 4.87 20.94
CA LEU A 358 25.10 6.14 20.34
C LEU A 358 26.15 7.24 20.59
N GLU A 359 26.60 7.40 21.83
CA GLU A 359 27.63 8.36 22.22
C GLU A 359 28.96 8.13 21.50
N SER A 360 29.44 6.87 21.47
CA SER A 360 30.71 6.51 20.82
C SER A 360 30.73 6.77 19.31
N ARG A 361 29.54 6.78 18.68
CA ARG A 361 29.36 7.03 17.25
C ARG A 361 28.92 8.46 16.95
N HIS A 362 28.82 9.30 17.97
CA HIS A 362 28.32 10.67 17.86
C HIS A 362 26.93 10.76 17.20
N ILE A 363 26.08 9.75 17.42
CA ILE A 363 24.69 9.78 16.98
C ILE A 363 23.91 10.59 18.00
N ALA A 364 23.26 11.66 17.56
CA ALA A 364 22.42 12.46 18.44
C ALA A 364 21.20 11.65 18.93
N PHE A 365 20.83 11.80 20.19
CA PHE A 365 19.64 11.15 20.73
C PHE A 365 19.07 11.91 21.94
N VAL A 366 17.80 11.67 22.21
CA VAL A 366 17.10 12.06 23.45
C VAL A 366 16.57 10.81 24.12
N ARG A 367 16.70 10.71 25.44
CA ARG A 367 15.99 9.70 26.21
C ARG A 367 14.74 10.29 26.85
N ALA A 368 13.58 9.68 26.62
CA ALA A 368 12.31 10.21 27.10
C ALA A 368 12.19 10.21 28.64
N ASP A 369 12.92 9.32 29.32
CA ASP A 369 12.98 9.27 30.78
C ASP A 369 13.77 10.43 31.40
N GLN A 370 14.59 11.13 30.62
CA GLN A 370 15.28 12.36 31.02
C GLN A 370 14.44 13.62 30.78
N CYS A 371 13.31 13.50 30.09
CA CYS A 371 12.41 14.63 29.88
C CYS A 371 11.70 15.01 31.18
N PRO A 372 11.53 16.32 31.48
CA PRO A 372 10.81 16.80 32.65
C PRO A 372 9.47 16.09 32.84
N ARG A 373 9.04 15.85 34.07
CA ARG A 373 7.67 15.38 34.30
C ARG A 373 6.70 16.46 33.85
N ARG A 374 5.64 16.05 33.17
CA ARG A 374 4.65 16.95 32.56
C ARG A 374 4.01 17.85 33.63
N THR A 375 4.08 19.16 33.43
CA THR A 375 3.43 20.17 34.28
C THR A 375 2.22 20.83 33.60
N ASP A 376 2.07 20.72 32.28
CA ASP A 376 0.96 21.27 31.48
C ASP A 376 0.65 20.42 30.23
N TYR A 377 -0.12 20.92 29.26
CA TYR A 377 -0.51 20.18 28.05
C TYR A 377 0.52 20.22 26.90
N ARG A 378 1.74 20.77 27.09
CA ARG A 378 2.68 20.99 25.97
C ARG A 378 3.97 20.15 26.08
N GLY A 379 4.38 19.59 24.94
CA GLY A 379 5.76 19.30 24.54
C GLY A 379 6.74 18.78 25.60
N ARG A 380 6.45 17.67 26.29
CA ARG A 380 7.28 17.13 27.40
C ARG A 380 8.79 17.05 27.09
N CYS A 381 9.13 16.64 25.87
CA CYS A 381 10.52 16.51 25.41
C CYS A 381 10.93 17.60 24.42
N GLU A 382 10.08 18.59 24.14
CA GLU A 382 10.27 19.57 23.07
C GLU A 382 11.62 20.30 23.17
N ALA A 383 11.96 20.81 24.36
CA ALA A 383 13.24 21.50 24.58
C ALA A 383 14.46 20.60 24.34
N LEU A 384 14.43 19.34 24.80
CA LEU A 384 15.54 18.39 24.60
C LEU A 384 15.64 17.94 23.14
N LEU A 385 14.51 17.75 22.47
CA LEU A 385 14.46 17.42 21.04
C LEU A 385 14.97 18.59 20.20
N ALA A 386 14.62 19.83 20.56
CA ALA A 386 15.16 21.04 19.94
C ALA A 386 16.68 21.14 20.11
N GLU A 387 17.18 20.94 21.33
CA GLU A 387 18.60 21.05 21.64
C GLU A 387 19.44 19.95 20.96
N LYS A 388 19.01 18.69 21.04
CA LYS A 388 19.82 17.54 20.61
C LYS A 388 19.60 17.17 19.15
N LEU A 389 18.39 17.36 18.62
CA LEU A 389 18.02 16.93 17.27
C LEU A 389 17.69 18.12 16.34
N GLY A 390 17.73 19.36 16.84
CA GLY A 390 17.46 20.56 16.03
C GLY A 390 15.98 20.79 15.72
N HIS A 391 15.07 20.17 16.47
CA HIS A 391 13.62 20.18 16.20
C HIS A 391 12.92 21.34 16.93
N THR A 392 12.56 22.44 16.24
CA THR A 392 12.20 23.69 16.96
C THR A 392 10.72 23.97 17.22
N GLU A 393 9.72 23.37 16.54
CA GLU A 393 8.35 23.96 16.62
C GLU A 393 7.11 23.03 16.64
N SER A 394 7.23 21.71 16.48
CA SER A 394 6.12 20.76 16.70
C SER A 394 6.65 19.36 16.49
N VAL A 395 6.82 18.58 17.56
CA VAL A 395 7.19 17.17 17.42
C VAL A 395 6.03 16.51 16.66
N GLY A 396 6.27 15.87 15.51
CA GLY A 396 5.17 15.29 14.71
C GLY A 396 4.21 14.49 15.59
N ARG A 397 2.88 14.62 15.37
CA ARG A 397 1.83 14.11 16.28
C ARG A 397 2.07 12.66 16.72
N GLU A 398 2.59 11.82 15.83
CA GLU A 398 2.92 10.41 16.11
C GLU A 398 4.03 10.27 17.16
N LEU A 399 5.10 11.08 17.09
CA LEU A 399 6.20 11.03 18.05
C LEU A 399 5.77 11.59 19.41
N GLU A 400 4.94 12.63 19.45
CA GLU A 400 4.35 13.12 20.72
C GLU A 400 3.49 12.05 21.39
N GLN A 401 2.59 11.43 20.62
CA GLN A 401 1.74 10.34 21.11
C GLN A 401 2.58 9.16 21.60
N LEU A 402 3.66 8.82 20.90
CA LEU A 402 4.58 7.77 21.32
C LEU A 402 5.27 8.12 22.64
N ILE A 403 5.84 9.33 22.78
CA ILE A 403 6.48 9.78 24.02
C ILE A 403 5.48 9.75 25.18
N MET A 404 4.25 10.21 24.95
CA MET A 404 3.18 10.16 25.95
C MET A 404 2.78 8.73 26.33
N SER A 405 2.71 7.81 25.36
CA SER A 405 2.36 6.41 25.63
C SER A 405 3.38 5.68 26.50
N MET A 406 4.63 6.16 26.52
CA MET A 406 5.72 5.58 27.30
C MET A 406 5.71 5.98 28.78
N GLU A 407 4.92 6.97 29.20
CA GLU A 407 4.92 7.44 30.59
C GLU A 407 4.46 6.37 31.59
N GLU A 408 3.49 5.57 31.16
CA GLU A 408 2.86 4.54 31.99
C GLU A 408 3.43 3.14 31.71
N GLN A 409 4.39 3.02 30.79
CA GLN A 409 4.92 1.74 30.34
C GLN A 409 6.35 1.50 30.86
N PRO A 410 6.68 0.27 31.29
CA PRO A 410 8.05 -0.08 31.65
C PRO A 410 8.93 -0.02 30.40
N GLY A 411 10.03 0.74 30.46
CA GLY A 411 10.89 0.91 29.31
C GLY A 411 11.71 2.19 29.35
N VAL A 412 12.69 2.29 28.46
CA VAL A 412 13.34 3.56 28.11
C VAL A 412 13.19 3.77 26.61
N LEU A 413 12.64 4.91 26.21
CA LEU A 413 12.54 5.32 24.82
C LEU A 413 13.72 6.23 24.46
N PHE A 414 14.41 5.87 23.38
CA PHE A 414 15.43 6.67 22.71
C PHE A 414 14.84 7.25 21.44
N VAL A 415 14.94 8.57 21.27
CA VAL A 415 14.56 9.28 20.05
C VAL A 415 15.85 9.68 19.34
N LEU A 416 16.08 9.13 18.15
CA LEU A 416 17.20 9.38 17.26
C LEU A 416 16.70 10.20 16.06
N PRO A 417 17.55 10.79 15.19
CA PRO A 417 17.09 11.62 14.08
C PRO A 417 16.12 10.94 13.11
N THR A 418 16.27 9.62 12.89
CA THR A 418 15.52 8.86 11.87
C THR A 418 14.58 7.80 12.44
N MET A 419 14.54 7.62 13.77
CA MET A 419 13.73 6.59 14.42
C MET A 419 13.58 6.81 15.92
N ALA A 420 12.58 6.16 16.51
CA ALA A 420 12.45 5.99 17.95
C ALA A 420 12.57 4.51 18.33
N VAL A 421 13.40 4.20 19.32
CA VAL A 421 13.69 2.84 19.78
C VAL A 421 13.37 2.71 21.26
N ALA A 422 12.59 1.72 21.64
CA ALA A 422 12.33 1.41 23.04
C ALA A 422 13.13 0.18 23.49
N VAL A 423 13.66 0.23 24.71
CA VAL A 423 14.19 -0.95 25.41
C VAL A 423 13.27 -1.26 26.58
N ARG A 424 12.68 -2.45 26.59
CA ARG A 424 11.67 -2.87 27.58
C ARG A 424 12.07 -4.17 28.25
N PRO A 425 11.73 -4.36 29.54
CA PRO A 425 11.96 -5.64 30.21
C PRO A 425 10.93 -6.66 29.72
N ARG A 426 11.31 -7.95 29.74
CA ARG A 426 10.39 -9.05 29.45
C ARG A 426 9.87 -9.69 30.74
N PRO A 427 8.59 -10.07 30.81
CA PRO A 427 8.05 -10.81 31.95
C PRO A 427 8.82 -12.12 32.24
N GLU A 428 9.28 -12.82 31.21
CA GLU A 428 10.04 -14.06 31.29
C GLU A 428 11.55 -13.88 31.52
N GLY A 429 12.02 -12.63 31.65
CA GLY A 429 13.44 -12.28 31.83
C GLY A 429 14.13 -11.83 30.54
N GLY A 430 15.17 -11.02 30.69
CA GLY A 430 15.83 -10.32 29.57
C GLY A 430 15.05 -9.09 29.10
N SER A 431 15.28 -8.67 27.86
CA SER A 431 14.75 -7.42 27.31
C SER A 431 14.31 -7.54 25.85
N ILE A 432 13.49 -6.60 25.40
CA ILE A 432 13.15 -6.37 23.99
C ILE A 432 13.69 -5.00 23.60
N ILE A 433 14.40 -4.95 22.49
CA ILE A 433 14.78 -3.71 21.80
C ILE A 433 13.85 -3.59 20.59
N GLN A 434 13.04 -2.54 20.53
CA GLN A 434 11.98 -2.41 19.54
C GLN A 434 12.07 -1.07 18.83
N THR A 435 12.07 -1.07 17.50
CA THR A 435 11.81 0.14 16.73
C THR A 435 10.33 0.48 16.85
N MET A 436 10.03 1.58 17.52
CA MET A 436 8.66 2.05 17.78
C MET A 436 8.12 2.91 16.65
N LEU A 437 8.97 3.74 16.07
CA LEU A 437 8.63 4.65 14.98
C LEU A 437 9.85 4.80 14.08
N ARG A 438 9.65 4.81 12.76
CA ARG A 438 10.69 5.15 11.78
C ARG A 438 10.23 6.38 11.05
N ALA A 439 10.86 7.52 11.31
CA ALA A 439 10.54 8.75 10.61
C ALA A 439 11.74 9.68 10.60
N ASP A 440 11.86 10.49 9.55
CA ASP A 440 12.85 11.55 9.50
C ASP A 440 12.36 12.76 10.31
N PHE A 441 12.72 12.81 11.59
CA PHE A 441 12.33 13.88 12.50
C PHE A 441 13.06 15.20 12.23
N SER A 442 13.94 15.26 11.22
CA SER A 442 14.47 16.54 10.74
C SER A 442 13.51 17.25 9.79
N ARG A 443 12.50 16.53 9.25
CA ARG A 443 11.50 17.11 8.39
C ARG A 443 10.46 17.88 9.21
N LYS A 444 9.90 18.94 8.60
CA LYS A 444 8.93 19.84 9.23
C LYS A 444 7.48 19.50 8.87
N ASP A 445 7.25 18.45 8.08
CA ASP A 445 5.95 18.07 7.53
C ASP A 445 5.21 17.02 8.38
#